data_AF-A0A837ZYW2-F1
#
_entry.id   AF-A0A837ZYW2-F1
#
_cell.length_a   1.000
_cell.length_b   1.000
_cell.length_c   1.000
_cell.angle_alpha   90.00
_cell.angle_beta   90.00
_cell.angle_gamma   90.00
#
_symmetry.space_group_name_H-M   'P 1'
#
loop_
_entity.id
_entity.type
_entity.pdbx_description
1 polymer ?
#
loop_
_entity_poly.entity_id
_entity_poly.type
_entity_poly.pdbx_seq_one_letter_code
_entity_poly.pdbx_strand_id
1 'polypeptide(L)' 'MSADLNPEAIWKALPKELKSALSHQAVEPLNDELLIKCHHAAEKNELPIFWRPDPAAGFGQHRLHSALVEYIAGIKTDS' A
#
# COMPACT_ATOMS: atom_id res chain seq x y z
N MET A 1 16.28 8.37 9.31
CA MET A 1 14.98 9.00 9.63
C MET A 1 13.93 8.24 8.85
N SER A 2 13.16 7.39 9.52
CA SER A 2 11.94 6.81 8.93
C SER A 2 11.00 7.99 8.69
N ALA A 3 10.79 8.36 7.43
CA ALA A 3 9.73 9.30 7.10
C ALA A 3 8.44 8.70 7.66
N ASP A 4 7.81 9.39 8.61
CA ASP A 4 6.55 8.94 9.19
C ASP A 4 5.53 8.82 8.04
N LEU A 5 5.22 7.58 7.70
CA LEU A 5 4.27 7.27 6.64
C LEU A 5 2.91 7.83 7.06
N ASN A 6 2.35 8.77 6.30
CA ASN A 6 0.98 9.24 6.52
C ASN A 6 0.01 8.40 5.67
N PRO A 7 -0.64 7.35 6.25
CA PRO A 7 -1.42 6.41 5.47
C PRO A 7 -2.70 7.02 4.91
N GLU A 8 -3.30 8.00 5.60
CA GLU A 8 -4.49 8.70 5.12
C GLU A 8 -4.18 9.53 3.87
N ALA A 9 -3.10 10.31 3.89
CA ALA A 9 -2.69 11.13 2.75
C ALA A 9 -2.37 10.26 1.53
N ILE A 10 -1.62 9.17 1.74
CA ILE A 10 -1.31 8.19 0.69
C ILE A 10 -2.60 7.60 0.15
N TRP A 11 -3.48 7.07 1.02
CA TRP A 11 -4.72 6.47 0.59
C TRP A 11 -5.60 7.44 -0.19
N LYS A 12 -5.67 8.72 0.18
CA LYS A 12 -6.42 9.74 -0.55
C LYS A 12 -5.86 9.99 -1.95
N ALA A 13 -4.54 10.02 -2.10
CA ALA A 13 -3.86 10.27 -3.38
C ALA A 13 -3.89 9.09 -4.36
N LEU A 14 -4.13 7.86 -3.90
CA LEU A 14 -4.19 6.70 -4.80
C LEU A 14 -5.39 6.79 -5.80
N PRO A 15 -5.25 6.24 -7.01
CA PRO A 15 -6.39 6.05 -7.92
C PRO A 15 -7.46 5.14 -7.32
N LYS A 16 -8.75 5.38 -7.63
CA LYS A 16 -9.87 4.59 -7.10
C LYS A 16 -9.75 3.09 -7.38
N GLU A 17 -9.32 2.72 -8.59
CA GLU A 17 -9.11 1.33 -8.98
C GLU A 17 -8.03 0.65 -8.13
N LEU A 18 -6.92 1.36 -7.87
CA LEU A 18 -5.85 0.87 -7.01
C LEU A 18 -6.31 0.75 -5.56
N LYS A 19 -7.08 1.72 -5.04
CA LYS A 19 -7.70 1.60 -3.70
C LYS A 19 -8.60 0.37 -3.61
N SER A 20 -9.45 0.13 -4.60
CA SER A 20 -10.32 -1.06 -4.62
C SER A 20 -9.49 -2.33 -4.57
N ALA A 21 -8.48 -2.43 -5.45
CA ALA A 21 -7.60 -3.59 -5.51
C ALA A 21 -6.82 -3.79 -4.20
N LEU A 22 -6.21 -2.74 -3.63
CA LEU A 22 -5.46 -2.86 -2.37
C LEU A 22 -6.38 -3.17 -1.19
N SER A 23 -7.60 -2.65 -1.16
CA SER A 23 -8.54 -2.93 -0.08
C SER A 23 -8.90 -4.41 0.00
N HIS A 24 -9.01 -5.13 -1.12
CA HIS A 24 -9.39 -6.54 -1.13
C HIS A 24 -8.29 -7.48 -0.59
N GLN A 25 -7.04 -7.06 -0.62
CA GLN A 25 -5.85 -7.91 -0.40
C GLN A 25 -4.78 -7.16 0.41
N ALA A 26 -5.19 -6.24 1.27
CA ALA A 26 -4.28 -5.36 2.01
C ALA A 26 -3.26 -6.12 2.86
N VAL A 27 -3.62 -7.31 3.34
CA VAL A 27 -2.76 -8.18 4.15
C VAL A 27 -1.93 -9.17 3.33
N GLU A 28 -2.24 -9.34 2.05
CA GLU A 28 -1.58 -10.30 1.16
C GLU A 28 -0.33 -9.69 0.48
N PRO A 29 0.60 -10.53 -0.02
CA PRO A 29 1.65 -10.07 -0.91
C PRO A 29 1.11 -9.32 -2.12
N LEU A 30 1.74 -8.20 -2.44
CA LEU A 30 1.56 -7.51 -3.70
C LEU A 30 2.12 -8.40 -4.81
N ASN A 31 1.27 -8.77 -5.76
CA ASN A 31 1.74 -9.31 -7.03
C ASN A 31 2.45 -8.22 -7.85
N ASP A 32 3.20 -8.63 -8.88
CA ASP A 32 4.00 -7.72 -9.70
C ASP A 32 3.18 -6.60 -10.35
N GLU A 33 1.96 -6.90 -10.79
CA GLU A 33 1.07 -5.91 -11.40
C GLU A 33 0.68 -4.80 -10.40
N LEU A 34 0.31 -5.18 -9.17
CA LEU A 34 -0.03 -4.24 -8.11
C LEU A 34 1.19 -3.46 -7.65
N LEU A 35 2.34 -4.13 -7.57
CA LEU A 35 3.60 -3.49 -7.22
C LEU A 35 3.93 -2.40 -8.25
N ILE A 36 3.85 -2.69 -9.55
CA ILE A 36 4.04 -1.71 -10.63
C ILE A 36 3.04 -0.56 -10.50
N LYS A 37 1.76 -0.84 -10.24
CA LYS A 37 0.74 0.21 -10.06
C LYS A 37 1.02 1.07 -8.83
N CYS A 38 1.51 0.49 -7.73
CA CYS A 38 1.92 1.23 -6.54
C CYS A 38 3.14 2.12 -6.83
N HIS A 39 4.14 1.60 -7.54
CA HIS A 39 5.30 2.37 -7.99
C HIS A 39 4.88 3.57 -8.84
N HIS A 40 4.06 3.36 -9.86
CA HIS A 40 3.59 4.43 -10.73
C HIS A 40 2.72 5.44 -9.96
N ALA A 41 1.84 4.99 -9.07
CA ALA A 41 1.04 5.89 -8.24
C ALA A 41 1.91 6.72 -7.28
N ALA A 42 2.97 6.13 -6.72
CA ALA A 42 3.89 6.84 -5.85
C ALA A 42 4.70 7.90 -6.62
N GLU A 43 5.24 7.54 -7.77
CA GLU A 43 5.98 8.47 -8.63
C GLU A 43 5.08 9.62 -9.11
N LYS A 44 3.89 9.31 -9.63
CA LYS A 44 2.96 10.31 -10.18
C LYS A 44 2.46 11.31 -9.14
N ASN A 45 2.29 10.88 -7.89
CA ASN A 45 1.74 11.71 -6.82
C ASN A 45 2.80 12.12 -5.79
N GLU A 46 4.08 11.93 -6.09
CA GLU A 46 5.22 12.23 -5.19
C GLU A 46 5.06 11.63 -3.78
N LEU A 47 4.50 10.42 -3.70
CA LEU A 47 4.25 9.74 -2.44
C LEU A 47 5.49 9.00 -1.97
N PRO A 48 5.69 8.87 -0.64
CA PRO A 48 6.69 7.96 -0.12
C PRO A 48 6.38 6.52 -0.51
N ILE A 49 7.41 5.68 -0.57
CA ILE A 49 7.26 4.25 -0.76
C ILE A 49 6.44 3.66 0.39
N PHE A 50 5.29 3.08 0.06
CA PHE A 50 4.31 2.57 1.04
C PHE A 50 4.17 1.05 1.02
N TRP A 51 5.16 0.36 0.46
CA TRP A 51 5.33 -1.09 0.50
C TRP A 51 6.75 -1.43 0.97
N ARG A 52 6.93 -2.67 1.41
CA ARG A 52 8.21 -3.19 1.91
C ARG A 52 8.39 -4.64 1.48
N PRO A 53 9.63 -5.16 1.44
CA PRO A 53 9.86 -6.60 1.28
C PRO A 53 9.05 -7.40 2.32
N ASP A 54 8.44 -8.49 1.88
CA ASP A 54 7.72 -9.40 2.75
C ASP A 54 8.71 -10.12 3.68
N PRO A 55 8.65 -9.93 5.01
CA PRO A 55 9.56 -10.59 5.93
C PRO A 55 9.29 -12.10 6.06
N ALA A 56 8.10 -12.57 5.68
CA ALA A 56 7.69 -13.97 5.81
C ALA A 56 7.87 -14.78 4.52
N ALA A 57 8.04 -14.11 3.38
CA ALA A 57 8.28 -14.75 2.10
C ALA A 57 9.75 -14.63 1.69
N GLY A 58 10.22 -15.59 0.89
CA GLY A 58 11.54 -15.53 0.28
C GLY A 58 11.74 -14.27 -0.55
N PHE A 59 13.00 -13.98 -0.89
CA PHE A 59 13.41 -12.83 -1.71
C PHE A 59 12.45 -12.59 -2.89
N GLY A 60 11.96 -11.34 -3.02
CA GLY A 60 11.20 -10.87 -4.18
C GLY A 60 9.74 -10.48 -3.92
N GLN A 61 9.13 -10.98 -2.83
CA GLN A 61 7.76 -10.58 -2.48
C GLN A 61 7.74 -9.27 -1.69
N HIS A 62 6.70 -8.47 -1.92
CA HIS A 62 6.48 -7.19 -1.23
C HIS A 62 5.09 -7.18 -0.62
N ARG A 63 4.90 -6.49 0.51
CA ARG A 63 3.60 -6.22 1.14
C ARG A 63 3.44 -4.73 1.37
N LEU A 64 2.20 -4.29 1.52
CA LEU A 64 1.94 -2.92 1.98
C LEU A 64 2.57 -2.67 3.35
N HIS A 65 2.94 -1.41 3.58
CA HIS A 65 3.42 -0.98 4.89
C HIS A 65 2.31 -1.18 5.94
N SER A 66 2.64 -1.70 7.12
CA SER A 66 1.66 -2.06 8.15
C SER A 66 0.74 -0.89 8.54
N ALA A 67 1.29 0.31 8.69
CA ALA A 67 0.49 1.51 8.95
C ALA A 67 -0.60 1.79 7.89
N LEU A 68 -0.33 1.50 6.61
CA LEU A 68 -1.33 1.62 5.56
C LEU A 68 -2.36 0.49 5.62
N VAL A 69 -1.93 -0.73 5.95
CA VAL A 69 -2.84 -1.87 6.16
C VAL A 69 -3.80 -1.60 7.31
N GLU A 70 -3.30 -1.12 8.45
CA GLU A 70 -4.09 -0.75 9.62
C GLU A 70 -5.10 0.34 9.30
N TYR A 71 -4.68 1.38 8.55
CA TYR A 71 -5.58 2.43 8.10
C TYR A 71 -6.69 1.88 7.17
N ILE A 72 -6.35 1.02 6.21
CA ILE A 72 -7.32 0.38 5.31
C ILE A 72 -8.30 -0.53 6.10
N ALA A 73 -7.83 -1.21 7.14
CA ALA A 73 -8.71 -2.01 8.00
C ALA A 73 -9.66 -1.11 8.81
N GLY A 74 -9.15 0.02 9.33
CA GLY A 74 -9.95 1.01 10.05
C GLY A 74 -11.10 1.57 9.23
N ILE A 75 -10.85 2.00 7.98
CA ILE A 75 -11.91 2.53 7.11
C ILE A 75 -12.99 1.50 6.74
N LYS A 76 -12.65 0.20 6.68
CA LYS A 76 -13.62 -0.87 6.41
C LYS A 76 -14.54 -1.14 7.59
N THR A 77 -14.09 -0.84 8.80
CA THR A 77 -14.85 -1.11 10.03
C THR A 77 -15.86 0.00 10.31
N ASP A 78 -15.68 1.16 9.68
CA ASP A 78 -16.54 2.35 9.80
C ASP A 78 -17.59 2.45 8.66
N SER A 79 -17.57 1.52 7.69
CA SER A 79 -18.53 1.42 6.57
C SER A 79 -19.60 0.35 6.81
#